data_AF-A0AAV4D2U6-F1
#
_entry.id   AF-A0AAV4D2U6-F1
#
_cell.length_a   1.000
_cell.length_b   1.000
_cell.length_c   1.000
_cell.angle_alpha   90.00
_cell.angle_beta   90.00
_cell.angle_gamma   90.00
#
_symmetry.space_group_name_H-M   'P 1'
#
loop_
_entity.id
_entity.type
_entity.pdbx_description
1 polymer ?
#
loop_
_entity_poly.entity_id
_entity_poly.type
_entity_poly.pdbx_seq_one_letter_code
_entity_poly.pdbx_strand_id
1 'polypeptide(L)'
;MTNGLLVIWRQLKARHSALSRAESARKKRSQKRKNQESFIRDPFQFARQLFQQPKPGTLIVEREELETHLKKTYSDPTRKIPLEETTGLVWPAAPGIKFDSKPPSLQEGIAVVNKARAKSAPGPNGVPYLLYKRCPNVLKKLHKILRSAWKNIKISKEWMAAEWVYIPKSKIRKE
;
A
#
# COMPACT_ATOMS: atom_id res chain seq x y z
N MET A 1 -8.12 -8.62 50.64
CA MET A 1 -8.98 -8.46 49.43
C MET A 1 -8.32 -8.90 48.12
N THR A 2 -7.17 -9.57 48.13
CA THR A 2 -6.42 -9.95 46.90
C THR A 2 -6.80 -11.32 46.34
N ASN A 3 -7.23 -12.25 47.19
CA ASN A 3 -7.51 -13.64 46.77
C ASN A 3 -8.75 -13.76 45.87
N GLY A 4 -9.82 -13.00 46.11
CA GLY A 4 -11.02 -13.04 45.27
C GLY A 4 -10.78 -12.53 43.84
N LEU A 5 -9.99 -11.47 43.70
CA LEU A 5 -9.59 -10.89 42.41
C LEU A 5 -8.73 -11.86 41.58
N LEU A 6 -7.81 -12.57 42.23
CA LEU A 6 -6.99 -13.61 41.58
C LEU A 6 -7.82 -14.80 41.09
N VAL A 7 -8.83 -15.23 41.85
CA VAL A 7 -9.75 -16.30 41.46
C VAL A 7 -10.57 -15.88 40.22
N ILE A 8 -11.14 -14.69 40.24
CA ILE A 8 -11.90 -14.12 39.11
C ILE A 8 -11.01 -14.01 37.87
N TRP A 9 -9.79 -13.50 38.01
CA TRP A 9 -8.83 -13.39 36.91
C TRP A 9 -8.47 -14.75 36.29
N ARG A 10 -8.20 -15.77 37.13
CA ARG A 10 -7.92 -17.13 36.65
C ARG A 10 -9.11 -17.73 35.89
N GLN A 11 -10.33 -17.53 36.39
CA GLN A 11 -11.55 -17.99 35.72
C GLN A 11 -11.76 -17.28 34.37
N LEU A 12 -11.59 -15.97 34.31
CA LEU A 12 -11.66 -15.19 33.06
C LEU A 12 -10.60 -15.64 32.05
N LYS A 13 -9.36 -15.85 32.50
CA LYS A 13 -8.27 -16.34 31.66
C LYS A 13 -8.56 -17.74 31.11
N ALA A 14 -9.11 -18.64 31.93
CA ALA A 14 -9.50 -19.99 31.53
C ALA A 14 -10.63 -19.96 30.47
N ARG A 15 -11.67 -19.14 30.69
CA ARG A 15 -12.78 -18.95 29.74
C ARG A 15 -12.27 -18.37 28.42
N HIS A 16 -11.44 -17.33 28.47
CA HIS A 16 -10.83 -16.74 27.27
C HIS A 16 -9.98 -17.76 26.50
N SER A 17 -9.15 -18.55 27.20
CA SER A 17 -8.35 -19.62 26.59
C SER A 17 -9.22 -20.71 25.93
N ALA A 18 -10.31 -21.13 26.59
CA ALA A 18 -11.25 -22.09 26.03
C ALA A 18 -11.92 -21.55 24.76
N LEU A 19 -12.40 -20.30 24.79
CA LEU A 19 -12.99 -19.62 23.62
C LEU A 19 -11.97 -19.47 22.48
N SER A 20 -10.74 -19.05 22.78
CA SER A 20 -9.67 -18.90 21.79
C SER A 20 -9.31 -20.24 21.13
N ARG A 21 -9.26 -21.34 21.90
CA ARG A 21 -9.07 -22.70 21.38
C ARG A 21 -10.24 -23.13 20.50
N ALA A 22 -11.48 -22.90 20.92
CA ALA A 22 -12.68 -23.22 20.14
C ALA A 22 -12.72 -22.45 18.80
N GLU A 23 -12.42 -21.15 18.83
CA GLU A 23 -12.29 -20.32 17.62
C GLU A 23 -11.17 -20.79 16.71
N SER A 24 -10.01 -21.13 17.26
CA SER A 24 -8.89 -21.68 16.49
C SER A 24 -9.26 -23.00 15.82
N ALA A 25 -9.95 -23.89 16.53
CA ALA A 25 -10.46 -25.15 15.98
C ALA A 25 -11.50 -24.91 14.88
N ARG A 26 -12.41 -23.93 15.05
CA ARG A 26 -13.38 -23.52 14.03
C ARG A 26 -12.67 -23.01 12.77
N LYS A 27 -11.68 -22.13 12.92
CA LYS A 27 -10.87 -21.60 11.80
C LYS A 27 -10.11 -22.72 11.08
N LYS A 28 -9.48 -23.65 11.81
CA LYS A 28 -8.81 -24.82 11.22
C LYS A 28 -9.77 -25.70 10.42
N ARG A 29 -10.95 -26.01 10.96
CA ARG A 29 -11.99 -26.79 10.25
C ARG A 29 -12.45 -26.09 8.98
N SER A 30 -12.72 -24.78 9.06
CA SER A 30 -13.12 -23.99 7.90
C SER A 30 -12.02 -23.96 6.83
N GLN A 31 -10.75 -23.82 7.23
CA GLN A 31 -9.63 -23.84 6.29
C GLN A 31 -9.46 -25.20 5.62
N LYS A 32 -9.58 -26.30 6.37
CA LYS A 32 -9.53 -27.66 5.82
C LYS A 32 -10.62 -27.86 4.75
N ARG A 33 -11.85 -27.46 5.05
CA ARG A 33 -12.98 -27.54 4.12
C ARG A 33 -12.72 -26.73 2.85
N LYS A 34 -12.27 -25.48 2.98
CA LYS A 34 -11.91 -24.63 1.83
C LYS A 34 -10.81 -25.24 0.97
N ASN A 35 -9.78 -25.81 1.59
CA ASN A 35 -8.69 -26.48 0.86
C ASN A 35 -9.19 -27.71 0.10
N GLN A 36 -10.07 -28.51 0.72
CA GLN A 36 -10.71 -29.65 0.05
C GLN A 36 -11.57 -29.20 -1.13
N GLU A 37 -12.42 -28.19 -0.93
CA GLU A 37 -13.26 -27.62 -1.99
C GLU A 37 -12.42 -27.07 -3.15
N SER A 38 -11.31 -26.38 -2.87
CA SER A 38 -10.41 -25.88 -3.91
C SER A 38 -9.69 -27.00 -4.65
N PHE A 39 -9.29 -28.07 -3.96
CA PHE A 39 -8.65 -29.23 -4.58
C PHE A 39 -9.62 -29.98 -5.50
N ILE A 40 -10.85 -30.21 -5.04
CA ILE A 40 -11.89 -30.90 -5.82
C ILE A 40 -12.28 -30.07 -7.06
N ARG A 41 -12.37 -28.74 -6.92
CA ARG A 41 -12.73 -27.85 -8.03
C ARG A 41 -11.70 -27.85 -9.16
N ASP A 42 -10.42 -27.76 -8.84
CA ASP A 42 -9.32 -27.84 -9.81
C ASP A 42 -8.04 -28.36 -9.12
N PRO A 43 -7.75 -29.67 -9.24
CA PRO A 43 -6.58 -30.28 -8.63
C PRO A 43 -5.25 -29.71 -9.14
N PHE A 44 -5.19 -29.30 -10.42
CA PHE A 44 -3.96 -28.81 -11.04
C PHE A 44 -3.64 -27.39 -10.62
N GLN A 45 -4.64 -26.49 -10.56
CA GLN A 45 -4.49 -25.16 -9.96
C GLN A 45 -4.09 -25.26 -8.49
N PHE A 46 -4.74 -26.14 -7.73
CA PHE A 46 -4.42 -26.34 -6.31
C PHE A 46 -2.97 -26.81 -6.12
N ALA A 47 -2.53 -27.80 -6.89
CA ALA A 47 -1.15 -28.30 -6.87
C ALA A 47 -0.15 -27.21 -7.30
N ARG A 48 -0.44 -26.45 -8.36
CA ARG A 48 0.39 -25.31 -8.77
C ARG A 48 0.52 -24.29 -7.64
N GLN A 49 -0.57 -23.91 -6.98
CA GLN A 49 -0.50 -23.00 -5.83
C GLN A 49 0.30 -23.61 -4.68
N LEU A 50 0.12 -24.89 -4.38
CA LEU A 50 0.82 -25.55 -3.27
C LEU A 50 2.34 -25.61 -3.48
N PHE A 51 2.78 -25.96 -4.70
CA PHE A 51 4.19 -26.22 -5.01
C PHE A 51 4.93 -25.04 -5.67
N GLN A 52 4.22 -24.19 -6.42
CA GLN A 52 4.80 -23.02 -7.11
C GLN A 52 4.51 -21.73 -6.33
N GLN A 53 4.80 -21.73 -5.02
CA GLN A 53 4.76 -20.50 -4.25
C GLN A 53 5.76 -19.50 -4.85
N PRO A 54 5.37 -18.24 -5.12
CA PRO A 54 6.27 -17.25 -5.66
C PRO A 54 7.40 -17.03 -4.65
N LYS A 55 8.59 -17.52 -4.97
CA LYS A 55 9.79 -17.26 -4.18
C LYS A 55 10.10 -15.78 -4.30
N PRO A 56 10.10 -14.98 -3.22
CA PRO A 56 10.55 -13.60 -3.33
C PRO A 56 11.98 -13.62 -3.88
N GLY A 57 12.28 -12.72 -4.82
CA GLY A 57 13.68 -12.55 -5.23
C GLY A 57 14.50 -12.12 -4.02
N THR A 58 15.80 -12.38 -4.04
CA THR A 58 16.73 -11.79 -3.08
C THR A 58 17.59 -10.80 -3.85
N LEU A 59 17.63 -9.55 -3.39
CA LEU A 59 18.61 -8.60 -3.88
C LEU A 59 19.90 -8.81 -3.09
N ILE A 60 20.94 -9.29 -3.77
CA ILE A 60 22.29 -9.46 -3.22
C ILE A 60 23.16 -8.40 -3.89
N VAL A 61 23.06 -7.17 -3.41
CA VAL A 61 23.82 -6.01 -3.91
C VAL A 61 24.14 -5.14 -2.71
N GLU A 62 25.36 -4.62 -2.66
CA GLU A 62 25.76 -3.68 -1.61
C GLU A 62 24.98 -2.37 -1.74
N ARG A 63 24.69 -1.72 -0.60
CA ARG A 63 23.88 -0.49 -0.59
C ARG A 63 24.50 0.61 -1.47
N GLU A 64 25.81 0.75 -1.43
CA GLU A 64 26.54 1.79 -2.18
C GLU A 64 26.44 1.60 -3.69
N GLU A 65 26.51 0.35 -4.16
CA GLU A 65 26.34 0.00 -5.57
C GLU A 65 24.91 0.34 -6.03
N LEU A 66 23.92 0.00 -5.21
CA LEU A 66 22.52 0.31 -5.49
C LEU A 66 22.27 1.82 -5.54
N GLU A 67 22.76 2.60 -4.58
CA GLU A 67 22.62 4.05 -4.54
C GLU A 67 23.30 4.73 -5.75
N THR A 68 24.48 4.24 -6.14
CA THR A 68 25.21 4.73 -7.31
C THR A 68 24.41 4.46 -8.60
N HIS A 69 23.86 3.26 -8.75
CA HIS A 69 22.99 2.91 -9.87
C HIS A 69 21.75 3.81 -9.91
N LEU A 70 21.07 4.01 -8.77
CA LEU A 70 19.89 4.86 -8.68
C LEU A 70 20.20 6.30 -9.06
N LYS A 71 21.30 6.85 -8.52
CA LYS A 71 21.73 8.22 -8.85
C LYS A 71 22.00 8.33 -10.35
N LYS A 72 22.67 7.36 -10.97
CA LYS A 72 22.91 7.37 -12.42
C LYS A 72 21.62 7.27 -13.24
N THR A 73 20.69 6.40 -12.87
CA THR A 73 19.46 6.14 -13.63
C THR A 73 18.43 7.26 -13.51
N TYR A 74 18.28 7.86 -12.33
CA TYR A 74 17.23 8.84 -12.05
C TYR A 74 17.71 10.28 -11.92
N SER A 75 19.03 10.53 -11.97
CA SER A 75 19.53 11.90 -12.10
C SER A 75 19.50 12.32 -13.55
N ASP A 76 18.97 13.51 -13.79
CA ASP A 76 19.07 14.19 -15.08
C ASP A 76 19.94 15.45 -14.88
N PRO A 77 21.24 15.40 -15.26
CA PRO A 77 22.13 16.55 -15.18
C PRO A 77 21.67 17.70 -16.08
N THR A 78 20.99 17.37 -17.18
CA THR A 78 20.51 18.27 -18.19
C THR A 78 19.09 18.77 -17.94
N ARG A 79 18.48 18.45 -16.80
CA ARG A 79 17.08 18.82 -16.49
C ARG A 79 16.74 20.31 -16.59
N LYS A 80 17.76 21.17 -16.53
CA LYS A 80 17.63 22.64 -16.64
C LYS A 80 17.79 23.15 -18.06
N ILE A 81 18.26 22.32 -18.97
CA ILE A 81 18.46 22.64 -20.38
C ILE A 81 17.10 22.41 -21.06
N PRO A 82 16.48 23.44 -21.66
CA PRO A 82 15.27 23.25 -22.44
C PRO A 82 15.50 22.23 -23.55
N LEU A 83 14.52 21.34 -23.77
CA LEU A 83 14.53 20.45 -24.93
C LEU A 83 14.43 21.29 -26.21
N GLU A 84 15.12 20.86 -27.27
CA GLU A 84 15.00 21.50 -28.56
C GLU A 84 13.59 21.35 -29.14
N GLU A 85 13.21 22.29 -30.00
CA GLU A 85 11.91 22.29 -30.65
C GLU A 85 11.83 21.09 -31.61
N THR A 86 10.82 20.24 -31.40
CA THR A 86 10.64 19.01 -32.18
C THR A 86 10.06 19.38 -33.54
N THR A 87 10.91 19.40 -34.56
CA THR A 87 10.51 19.71 -35.94
C THR A 87 9.57 18.61 -36.49
N GLY A 88 8.53 19.02 -37.22
CA GLY A 88 7.58 18.10 -37.87
C GLY A 88 6.40 17.62 -37.02
N LEU A 89 6.25 18.09 -35.78
CA LEU A 89 5.04 17.82 -34.99
C LEU A 89 3.90 18.78 -35.35
N VAL A 90 2.71 18.23 -35.60
CA VAL A 90 1.48 19.01 -35.73
C VAL A 90 0.87 19.17 -34.34
N TRP A 91 0.83 20.40 -33.84
CA TRP A 91 0.12 20.69 -32.59
C TRP A 91 -1.38 20.45 -32.79
N PRO A 92 -2.04 19.70 -31.89
CA PRO A 92 -3.48 19.52 -31.97
C PRO A 92 -4.19 20.86 -31.76
N ALA A 93 -5.41 20.98 -32.30
CA ALA A 93 -6.27 22.12 -32.03
C ALA A 93 -6.48 22.29 -30.51
N ALA A 94 -6.65 23.53 -30.06
CA ALA A 94 -6.89 23.81 -28.66
C ALA A 94 -8.11 23.00 -28.15
N PRO A 95 -8.03 22.43 -26.95
CA PRO A 95 -9.13 21.62 -26.42
C PRO A 95 -10.38 22.49 -26.26
N GLY A 96 -11.53 21.99 -26.72
CA GLY A 96 -12.81 22.68 -26.58
C GLY A 96 -13.32 22.77 -25.12
N ILE A 97 -12.73 21.99 -24.22
CA ILE A 97 -13.05 21.97 -22.80
C ILE A 97 -11.82 22.44 -22.03
N LYS A 98 -12.00 23.48 -21.21
CA LYS A 98 -10.94 23.99 -20.33
C LYS A 98 -10.61 22.97 -19.24
N PHE A 99 -9.32 22.85 -18.91
CA PHE A 99 -8.87 22.03 -17.80
C PHE A 99 -9.40 22.55 -16.47
N ASP A 100 -9.89 21.66 -15.60
CA ASP A 100 -10.34 22.06 -14.26
C ASP A 100 -9.15 22.30 -13.33
N SER A 101 -8.83 23.56 -13.06
CA SER A 101 -7.74 23.97 -12.17
C SER A 101 -8.17 24.08 -10.69
N LYS A 102 -9.36 23.60 -10.33
CA LYS A 102 -9.81 23.61 -8.93
C LYS A 102 -9.00 22.63 -8.08
N PRO A 103 -8.77 22.94 -6.79
CA PRO A 103 -8.19 21.98 -5.87
C PRO A 103 -9.13 20.78 -5.68
N PRO A 104 -8.60 19.59 -5.35
CA PRO A 104 -9.41 18.41 -5.10
C PRO A 104 -10.45 18.67 -4.00
N SER A 105 -11.67 18.22 -4.25
CA SER A 105 -12.78 18.25 -3.31
C SER A 105 -12.61 17.21 -2.19
N LEU A 106 -13.33 17.40 -1.09
CA LEU A 106 -13.30 16.43 0.01
C LEU A 106 -13.91 15.09 -0.43
N GLN A 107 -14.92 15.13 -1.30
CA GLN A 107 -15.59 13.93 -1.82
C GLN A 107 -14.66 13.08 -2.68
N GLU A 108 -13.86 13.71 -3.54
CA GLU A 108 -12.81 13.01 -4.29
C GLU A 108 -11.80 12.36 -3.34
N GLY A 109 -11.37 13.08 -2.29
CA GLY A 109 -10.50 12.53 -1.26
C GLY A 109 -11.10 11.30 -0.55
N ILE A 110 -12.39 11.35 -0.21
CA ILE A 110 -13.13 10.22 0.38
C ILE A 110 -13.19 9.04 -0.60
N ALA A 111 -13.50 9.29 -1.87
CA ALA A 111 -13.58 8.26 -2.90
C ALA A 111 -12.22 7.53 -3.08
N VAL A 112 -11.12 8.28 -3.14
CA VAL A 112 -9.77 7.73 -3.24
C VAL A 112 -9.43 6.87 -2.02
N VAL A 113 -9.67 7.39 -0.82
CA VAL A 113 -9.41 6.65 0.43
C VAL A 113 -10.24 5.36 0.48
N ASN A 114 -11.51 5.41 0.09
CA ASN A 114 -12.38 4.23 0.12
C ASN A 114 -11.96 3.14 -0.86
N LYS A 115 -11.44 3.53 -2.03
CA LYS A 115 -10.88 2.59 -3.03
C LYS A 115 -9.64 1.86 -2.54
N ALA A 116 -8.81 2.51 -1.71
CA ALA A 116 -7.60 1.89 -1.15
C ALA A 116 -7.92 0.79 -0.13
N ARG A 117 -7.10 -0.26 -0.03
CA ARG A 117 -7.28 -1.31 0.98
C ARG A 117 -6.87 -0.78 2.37
N ALA A 118 -7.67 -1.06 3.39
CA ALA A 118 -7.38 -0.58 4.75
C ALA A 118 -6.08 -1.15 5.34
N LYS A 119 -5.64 -2.32 4.85
CA LYS A 119 -4.40 -3.00 5.25
C LYS A 119 -3.19 -2.65 4.38
N SER A 120 -3.32 -1.70 3.45
CA SER A 120 -2.17 -1.21 2.70
C SER A 120 -1.14 -0.61 3.65
N ALA A 121 0.14 -0.79 3.31
CA ALA A 121 1.23 -0.17 4.06
C ALA A 121 1.06 1.37 4.07
N PRO A 122 1.34 2.04 5.20
CA PRO A 122 1.34 3.49 5.26
C PRO A 122 2.44 4.06 4.34
N GLY A 123 2.23 5.30 3.86
CA GLY A 123 3.27 6.06 3.17
C GLY A 123 4.28 6.67 4.14
N PRO A 124 5.16 7.56 3.66
CA PRO A 124 6.21 8.20 4.47
C PRO A 124 5.69 8.94 5.71
N ASN A 125 4.43 9.41 5.67
CA ASN A 125 3.78 10.05 6.82
C ASN A 125 3.39 9.07 7.96
N GLY A 126 3.55 7.76 7.76
CA GLY A 126 3.21 6.73 8.74
C GLY A 126 1.71 6.52 8.97
N VAL A 127 0.82 7.20 8.23
CA VAL A 127 -0.63 7.16 8.47
C VAL A 127 -1.29 6.08 7.60
N PRO A 128 -1.89 5.03 8.20
CA PRO A 128 -2.55 3.99 7.42
C PRO A 128 -3.91 4.44 6.88
N TYR A 129 -4.32 3.89 5.73
CA TYR A 129 -5.65 4.14 5.15
C TYR A 129 -6.81 3.80 6.09
N LEU A 130 -6.62 2.83 7.00
CA LEU A 130 -7.61 2.51 8.03
C LEU A 130 -7.98 3.73 8.87
N LEU A 131 -7.00 4.58 9.22
CA LEU A 131 -7.24 5.77 10.03
C LEU A 131 -8.08 6.79 9.26
N TYR A 132 -7.74 7.05 7.99
CA TYR A 132 -8.54 7.94 7.15
C TYR A 132 -9.98 7.47 6.97
N LYS A 133 -10.21 6.15 6.90
CA LYS A 133 -11.56 5.56 6.79
C LYS A 133 -12.36 5.62 8.08
N ARG A 134 -11.71 5.37 9.22
CA ARG A 134 -12.38 5.28 10.53
C ARG A 134 -12.48 6.63 11.25
N CYS A 135 -11.62 7.58 10.90
CA CYS A 135 -11.55 8.89 11.53
C CYS A 135 -11.71 10.01 10.48
N PRO A 136 -12.96 10.40 10.14
CA PRO A 136 -13.23 11.41 9.11
C PRO A 136 -12.54 12.77 9.34
N ASN A 137 -12.30 13.13 10.60
CA ASN A 137 -11.62 14.38 10.94
C ASN A 137 -10.15 14.39 10.52
N VAL A 138 -9.48 13.23 10.51
CA VAL A 138 -8.10 13.10 10.04
C VAL A 138 -8.04 13.34 8.53
N LEU A 139 -8.98 12.76 7.78
CA LEU A 139 -9.09 13.00 6.34
C LEU A 139 -9.43 14.46 6.02
N LYS A 140 -10.35 15.07 6.79
CA LYS A 140 -10.65 16.52 6.67
C LYS A 140 -9.43 17.38 6.92
N LYS A 141 -8.56 17.02 7.87
CA LYS A 141 -7.31 17.74 8.15
C LYS A 141 -6.34 17.61 6.97
N LEU A 142 -6.13 16.40 6.45
CA LEU A 142 -5.32 16.17 5.25
C LEU A 142 -5.83 17.00 4.06
N HIS A 143 -7.14 16.99 3.83
CA HIS A 143 -7.77 17.77 2.76
C HIS A 143 -7.49 19.28 2.89
N LYS A 144 -7.57 19.83 4.11
CA LYS A 144 -7.22 21.24 4.37
C LYS A 144 -5.76 21.54 4.04
N ILE A 145 -4.84 20.64 4.37
CA ILE A 145 -3.41 20.80 4.06
C ILE A 145 -3.20 20.79 2.54
N LEU A 146 -3.79 19.83 1.82
CA LEU A 146 -3.72 19.75 0.36
C LEU A 146 -4.27 21.02 -0.32
N ARG A 147 -5.43 21.52 0.14
CA ARG A 147 -6.00 22.78 -0.37
C ARG A 147 -5.12 23.99 -0.09
N SER A 148 -4.48 24.03 1.08
CA SER A 148 -3.54 25.10 1.43
C SER A 148 -2.31 25.08 0.52
N ALA A 149 -1.71 23.90 0.31
CA ALA A 149 -0.58 23.73 -0.60
C ALA A 149 -0.92 24.16 -2.04
N TRP A 150 -2.11 23.78 -2.51
CA TRP A 150 -2.61 24.19 -3.83
C TRP A 150 -2.75 25.70 -3.97
N LYS A 151 -3.42 26.36 -3.01
CA LYS A 151 -3.65 27.81 -3.05
C LYS A 151 -2.36 28.62 -2.97
N ASN A 152 -1.42 28.16 -2.16
CA ASN A 152 -0.17 28.88 -1.91
C ASN A 152 0.93 28.56 -2.92
N ILE A 153 0.72 27.56 -3.80
CA ILE A 153 1.72 27.04 -4.75
C ILE A 153 3.05 26.74 -4.02
N LYS A 154 2.94 26.19 -2.81
CA LYS A 154 4.06 25.87 -1.93
C LYS A 154 3.89 24.47 -1.36
N ILE A 155 4.87 23.62 -1.61
CA ILE A 155 4.92 22.23 -1.15
C ILE A 155 6.10 22.08 -0.20
N SER A 156 5.92 21.32 0.89
CA SER A 156 6.99 21.02 1.84
C SER A 156 8.12 20.23 1.17
N LYS A 157 9.38 20.50 1.54
CA LYS A 157 10.52 19.71 1.06
C LYS A 157 10.40 18.22 1.40
N GLU A 158 9.76 17.90 2.51
CA GLU A 158 9.49 16.51 2.93
C GLU A 158 8.58 15.78 1.93
N TRP A 159 7.67 16.48 1.27
CA TRP A 159 6.78 15.90 0.25
C TRP A 159 7.49 15.72 -1.10
N MET A 160 8.63 16.38 -1.27
CA MET A 160 9.49 16.28 -2.44
C MET A 160 10.61 15.24 -2.24
N ALA A 161 10.65 14.58 -1.08
CA ALA A 161 11.56 13.46 -0.82
C ALA A 161 10.95 12.16 -1.35
N ALA A 162 11.79 11.35 -2.01
CA ALA A 162 11.41 10.01 -2.45
C ALA A 162 12.00 8.97 -1.49
N GLU A 163 11.14 8.14 -0.91
CA GLU A 163 11.55 6.93 -0.20
C GLU A 163 11.45 5.74 -1.16
N TRP A 164 12.52 4.93 -1.20
CA TRP A 164 12.59 3.78 -2.10
C TRP A 164 12.50 2.49 -1.29
N VAL A 165 11.57 1.61 -1.68
CA VAL A 165 11.48 0.24 -1.16
C VAL A 165 11.75 -0.71 -2.31
N TYR A 166 12.88 -1.43 -2.25
CA TYR A 166 13.22 -2.38 -3.29
C TYR A 166 12.41 -3.67 -3.11
N ILE A 167 11.64 -4.03 -4.14
CA ILE A 167 10.85 -5.26 -4.17
C ILE A 167 11.47 -6.16 -5.24
N PRO A 168 12.37 -7.10 -4.84
CA PRO A 168 13.03 -7.98 -5.78
C PRO A 168 12.01 -8.89 -6.46
N LYS A 169 11.95 -8.84 -7.80
CA LYS A 169 11.10 -9.74 -8.60
C LYS A 169 11.67 -11.16 -8.55
N SER A 170 10.80 -12.15 -8.50
CA SER A 170 11.21 -13.56 -8.58
C SER A 170 11.79 -13.87 -9.97
N LYS A 171 12.90 -14.60 -10.03
CA LYS A 171 13.39 -15.20 -11.27
C LYS A 171 12.51 -16.42 -11.58
N ILE A 172 11.39 -16.23 -12.27
CA ILE A 172 10.79 -17.31 -13.05
C ILE A 172 11.02 -16.93 -14.51
N ARG A 173 12.20 -17.28 -15.03
CA ARG A 173 12.39 -17.39 -16.48
C ARG A 173 11.60 -18.64 -16.87
N LYS A 174 10.53 -18.49 -17.64
CA LYS A 174 9.92 -19.62 -18.33
C LYS A 174 10.89 -19.99 -19.46
N GLU A 175 11.54 -21.13 -19.33
CA GLU A 175 11.99 -21.92 -20.48
C GLU A 175 10.78 -22.66 -21.04
#